data_AF-A0A3C0VHT7-F1
#
_entry.id   AF-A0A3C0VHT7-F1
#
_cell.length_a   1.000
_cell.length_b   1.000
_cell.length_c   1.000
_cell.angle_alpha   90.00
_cell.angle_beta   90.00
_cell.angle_gamma   90.00
#
_symmetry.space_group_name_H-M   'P 1'
#
loop_
_entity.id
_entity.type
_entity.pdbx_description
1 polymer ?
#
loop_
_entity_poly.entity_id
_entity_poly.type
_entity_poly.pdbx_seq_one_letter_code
_entity_poly.pdbx_strand_id
1 'polypeptide(L)'
;LCGLGAYLLARELVRDEAAAVAAGLVFALFPQHQEQLLEHLNLLSCQWMPFALLFLVRSLRYGRRADGVLAGVFYALNALACYHLGLLLTLVGIPIAAWYLRESPCRRRALAGLGAGAAAGAAMLLPFVWPMAKAMLGGEAFFVKPLEYRPVDPAFFAIPPPASTLLGGVFEDIYRAHRGSEFQYAGFVCFMGWIPLLAVARVAAGLGKRAGRGEKLLWLGVFLGFSLFACGKCLTFLGTTYEGVSLPQGWTQEFGPFRVLRIANRYLIPASLALAVLTAQGLVRLPLRAPGAWALAALVALEFLWVPFPTAALVPHPYMRELARDPRAGVVLEL
;
A
#
# COMPACT_ATOMS: atom_id res chain seq x y z
N LEU A 1 1.97 -6.01 -12.42
CA LEU A 1 3.08 -5.03 -12.27
C LEU A 1 3.47 -4.77 -10.82
N CYS A 2 2.51 -4.66 -9.87
CA CYS A 2 2.80 -4.47 -8.43
C CYS A 2 3.83 -5.48 -7.90
N GLY A 3 3.61 -6.77 -8.13
CA GLY A 3 4.54 -7.81 -7.68
C GLY A 3 5.92 -7.74 -8.30
N LEU A 4 6.03 -7.36 -9.58
CA LEU A 4 7.32 -7.18 -10.24
C LEU A 4 8.12 -6.04 -9.61
N GLY A 5 7.48 -4.90 -9.34
CA GLY A 5 8.14 -3.77 -8.66
C GLY A 5 8.63 -4.16 -7.27
N ALA A 6 7.79 -4.83 -6.48
CA ALA A 6 8.14 -5.27 -5.12
C ALA A 6 9.24 -6.34 -5.14
N TYR A 7 9.20 -7.28 -6.08
CA TYR A 7 10.27 -8.25 -6.32
C TYR A 7 11.60 -7.55 -6.64
N LEU A 8 11.61 -6.57 -7.56
CA LEU A 8 12.85 -5.88 -7.94
C LEU A 8 13.41 -5.05 -6.77
N LEU A 9 12.55 -4.36 -6.01
CA LEU A 9 12.93 -3.66 -4.79
C LEU A 9 13.53 -4.63 -3.76
N ALA A 10 12.85 -5.74 -3.46
CA ALA A 10 13.34 -6.73 -2.52
C ALA A 10 14.67 -7.35 -2.98
N ARG A 11 14.80 -7.69 -4.26
CA ARG A 11 16.03 -8.24 -4.85
C ARG A 11 17.21 -7.28 -4.71
N GLU A 12 17.00 -5.98 -4.93
CA GLU A 12 18.00 -4.92 -4.74
C GLU A 12 18.48 -4.82 -3.28
N LEU A 13 17.57 -4.98 -2.32
CA LEU A 13 17.88 -4.88 -0.89
C LEU A 13 18.54 -6.14 -0.33
N VAL A 14 18.07 -7.30 -0.78
CA VAL A 14 18.32 -8.58 -0.13
C VAL A 14 19.31 -9.47 -0.90
N ARG A 15 19.34 -9.35 -2.23
CA ARG A 15 20.14 -10.19 -3.15
C ARG A 15 19.86 -11.69 -3.02
N ASP A 16 18.59 -12.05 -2.88
CA ASP A 16 18.12 -13.44 -2.86
C ASP A 16 16.86 -13.54 -3.74
N GLU A 17 16.89 -14.44 -4.70
CA GLU A 17 15.89 -14.54 -5.76
C GLU A 17 14.55 -15.07 -5.23
N ALA A 18 14.59 -16.16 -4.47
CA ALA A 18 13.39 -16.78 -3.92
C ALA A 18 12.70 -15.89 -2.89
N ALA A 19 13.49 -15.27 -2.01
CA ALA A 19 12.94 -14.33 -1.03
C ALA A 19 12.33 -13.10 -1.71
N ALA A 20 12.93 -12.62 -2.80
CA ALA A 20 12.36 -11.53 -3.60
C ALA A 20 11.07 -11.94 -4.29
N VAL A 21 10.95 -13.18 -4.80
CA VAL A 21 9.70 -13.69 -5.38
C VAL A 21 8.60 -13.68 -4.34
N ALA A 22 8.88 -14.16 -3.12
CA ALA A 22 7.92 -14.13 -2.02
C ALA A 22 7.45 -12.69 -1.72
N ALA A 23 8.35 -11.71 -1.66
CA ALA A 23 7.96 -10.30 -1.49
C ALA A 23 7.06 -9.79 -2.62
N GLY A 24 7.38 -10.15 -3.88
CA GLY A 24 6.53 -9.83 -5.02
C GLY A 24 5.11 -10.39 -4.89
N LEU A 25 4.98 -11.64 -4.42
CA LEU A 25 3.69 -12.29 -4.19
C LEU A 25 2.92 -11.63 -3.04
N VAL A 26 3.57 -11.35 -1.91
CA VAL A 26 2.95 -10.66 -0.76
C VAL A 26 2.33 -9.33 -1.20
N PHE A 27 3.08 -8.48 -1.90
CA PHE A 27 2.56 -7.18 -2.31
C PHE A 27 1.51 -7.27 -3.42
N ALA A 28 1.67 -8.19 -4.37
CA ALA A 28 0.72 -8.35 -5.48
C ALA A 28 -0.64 -8.89 -5.03
N LEU A 29 -0.64 -9.85 -4.11
CA LEU A 29 -1.83 -10.55 -3.65
C LEU A 29 -2.36 -10.00 -2.33
N PHE A 30 -1.78 -8.92 -1.80
CA PHE A 30 -2.19 -8.37 -0.51
C PHE A 30 -3.71 -8.13 -0.48
N PRO A 31 -4.44 -8.64 0.54
CA PRO A 31 -5.90 -8.64 0.56
C PRO A 31 -6.53 -7.26 0.40
N GLN A 32 -5.94 -6.22 0.99
CA GLN A 32 -6.44 -4.85 0.81
C GLN A 32 -6.40 -4.43 -0.67
N HIS A 33 -5.37 -4.83 -1.45
CA HIS A 33 -5.34 -4.51 -2.88
C HIS A 33 -6.50 -5.19 -3.60
N GLN A 34 -6.71 -6.49 -3.32
CA GLN A 34 -7.78 -7.32 -3.89
C GLN A 34 -9.18 -6.76 -3.57
N GLU A 35 -9.41 -6.38 -2.33
CA GLU A 35 -10.66 -5.78 -1.87
C GLU A 35 -10.94 -4.44 -2.58
N GLN A 36 -9.91 -3.61 -2.78
CA GLN A 36 -10.05 -2.33 -3.48
C GLN A 36 -10.33 -2.49 -4.99
N LEU A 37 -10.13 -3.67 -5.60
CA LEU A 37 -10.62 -3.93 -6.97
C LEU A 37 -12.14 -3.84 -7.06
N LEU A 38 -12.85 -4.09 -5.96
CA LEU A 38 -14.31 -4.13 -5.94
C LEU A 38 -14.94 -2.72 -5.86
N GLU A 39 -14.23 -1.74 -5.30
CA GLU A 39 -14.78 -0.39 -5.07
C GLU A 39 -13.98 0.74 -5.76
N HIS A 40 -12.66 0.64 -5.87
CA HIS A 40 -11.78 1.76 -6.18
C HIS A 40 -10.66 1.38 -7.16
N LEU A 41 -11.00 1.31 -8.45
CA LEU A 41 -10.06 0.98 -9.54
C LEU A 41 -8.84 1.92 -9.62
N ASN A 42 -8.94 3.15 -9.12
CA ASN A 42 -7.79 4.07 -9.08
C ASN A 42 -6.74 3.65 -8.04
N LEU A 43 -7.14 3.00 -6.95
CA LEU A 43 -6.22 2.46 -5.94
C LEU A 43 -5.52 1.18 -6.41
N LEU A 44 -6.01 0.55 -7.48
CA LEU A 44 -5.34 -0.56 -8.19
C LEU A 44 -3.95 -0.18 -8.69
N SER A 45 -3.75 1.09 -9.05
CA SER A 45 -2.53 1.57 -9.70
C SER A 45 -1.36 1.79 -8.73
N CYS A 46 -1.31 1.02 -7.64
CA CYS A 46 -0.22 1.06 -6.65
C CYS A 46 1.10 0.49 -7.18
N GLN A 47 1.15 -0.04 -8.41
CA GLN A 47 2.37 -0.61 -8.99
C GLN A 47 3.56 0.35 -9.05
N TRP A 48 3.30 1.65 -9.15
CA TRP A 48 4.35 2.66 -9.32
C TRP A 48 5.11 2.91 -8.03
N MET A 49 4.47 2.69 -6.87
CA MET A 49 5.07 2.86 -5.54
C MET A 49 6.37 2.04 -5.35
N PRO A 50 6.40 0.72 -5.57
CA PRO A 50 7.64 -0.04 -5.43
C PRO A 50 8.71 0.32 -6.46
N PHE A 51 8.34 0.68 -7.70
CA PHE A 51 9.31 1.17 -8.69
C PHE A 51 9.93 2.50 -8.26
N ALA A 52 9.13 3.45 -7.79
CA ALA A 52 9.61 4.73 -7.29
C ALA A 52 10.60 4.53 -6.14
N LEU A 53 10.28 3.65 -5.17
CA LEU A 53 11.18 3.34 -4.07
C LEU A 53 12.44 2.59 -4.52
N LEU A 54 12.36 1.67 -5.47
CA LEU A 54 13.52 0.98 -6.04
C LEU A 54 14.53 1.99 -6.62
N PHE A 55 14.06 2.87 -7.51
CA PHE A 55 14.93 3.84 -8.15
C PHE A 55 15.40 4.93 -7.19
N LEU A 56 14.60 5.30 -6.20
CA LEU A 56 15.01 6.16 -5.09
C LEU A 56 16.18 5.54 -4.32
N VAL A 57 16.05 4.29 -3.88
CA VAL A 57 17.11 3.58 -3.15
C VAL A 57 18.38 3.46 -3.99
N ARG A 58 18.27 3.12 -5.28
CA ARG A 58 19.42 3.03 -6.20
C ARG A 58 20.10 4.38 -6.40
N SER A 59 19.33 5.44 -6.59
CA SER A 59 19.83 6.82 -6.72
C SER A 59 20.62 7.23 -5.47
N LEU A 60 20.10 6.89 -4.28
CA LEU A 60 20.74 7.21 -3.00
C LEU A 60 21.97 6.35 -2.71
N ARG A 61 21.94 5.05 -3.02
CA ARG A 61 23.07 4.14 -2.80
C ARG A 61 24.22 4.38 -3.79
N TYR A 62 23.91 4.59 -5.07
CA TYR A 62 24.89 4.62 -6.16
C TYR A 62 25.15 6.02 -6.74
N GLY A 63 24.35 7.03 -6.38
CA GLY A 63 24.51 8.40 -6.85
C GLY A 63 24.20 8.60 -8.35
N ARG A 64 23.40 7.71 -8.96
CA ARG A 64 23.10 7.76 -10.40
C ARG A 64 21.90 8.69 -10.66
N ARG A 65 22.13 9.75 -11.43
CA ARG A 65 21.07 10.72 -11.79
C ARG A 65 19.92 10.09 -12.57
N ALA A 66 20.21 9.13 -13.45
CA ALA A 66 19.18 8.41 -14.21
C ALA A 66 18.21 7.67 -13.27
N ASP A 67 18.71 7.02 -12.22
CA ASP A 67 17.87 6.38 -11.20
C ASP A 67 17.05 7.44 -10.44
N GLY A 68 17.62 8.62 -10.16
CA GLY A 68 16.88 9.76 -9.60
C GLY A 68 15.72 10.24 -10.48
N VAL A 69 15.97 10.43 -11.78
CA VAL A 69 14.94 10.80 -12.77
C VAL A 69 13.83 9.75 -12.83
N LEU A 70 14.19 8.47 -12.91
CA LEU A 70 13.21 7.38 -12.91
C LEU A 70 12.37 7.36 -11.63
N ALA A 71 12.98 7.61 -10.46
CA ALA A 71 12.23 7.74 -9.21
C ALA A 71 11.19 8.87 -9.28
N GLY A 72 11.57 10.02 -9.84
CA GLY A 72 10.68 11.16 -10.09
C GLY A 72 9.54 10.85 -11.06
N VAL A 73 9.84 10.16 -12.17
CA VAL A 73 8.85 9.73 -13.16
C VAL A 73 7.84 8.76 -12.54
N PHE A 74 8.30 7.72 -11.85
CA PHE A 74 7.40 6.77 -11.18
C PHE A 74 6.62 7.42 -10.04
N TYR A 75 7.20 8.39 -9.32
CA TYR A 75 6.46 9.20 -8.36
C TYR A 75 5.33 9.98 -9.03
N ALA A 76 5.60 10.65 -10.15
CA ALA A 76 4.59 11.39 -10.90
C ALA A 76 3.48 10.45 -11.43
N LEU A 77 3.82 9.30 -12.00
CA LEU A 77 2.85 8.29 -12.43
C LEU A 77 1.98 7.79 -11.27
N ASN A 78 2.57 7.58 -10.09
CA ASN A 78 1.85 7.20 -8.89
C ASN A 78 0.86 8.28 -8.42
N ALA A 79 1.29 9.56 -8.45
CA ALA A 79 0.44 10.69 -8.08
C ALA A 79 -0.65 10.99 -9.11
N LEU A 80 -0.37 10.84 -10.40
CA LEU A 80 -1.34 10.99 -11.50
C LEU A 80 -2.39 9.87 -11.47
N ALA A 81 -2.00 8.65 -11.12
CA ALA A 81 -2.93 7.55 -10.96
C ALA A 81 -3.92 7.81 -9.81
N CYS A 82 -3.42 8.32 -8.69
CA CYS A 82 -4.24 8.80 -7.58
C CYS A 82 -3.41 9.70 -6.67
N TYR A 83 -3.90 10.92 -6.41
CA TYR A 83 -3.16 11.87 -5.57
C TYR A 83 -2.91 11.35 -4.14
N HIS A 84 -3.80 10.52 -3.60
CA HIS A 84 -3.61 9.87 -2.29
C HIS A 84 -2.41 8.92 -2.31
N LEU A 85 -2.20 8.18 -3.40
CA LEU A 85 -1.04 7.31 -3.56
C LEU A 85 0.24 8.15 -3.61
N GLY A 86 0.24 9.28 -4.31
CA GLY A 86 1.36 10.23 -4.33
C GLY A 86 1.74 10.73 -2.93
N LEU A 87 0.74 11.08 -2.13
CA LEU A 87 0.96 11.49 -0.75
C LEU A 87 1.49 10.33 0.12
N LEU A 88 0.90 9.13 0.02
CA LEU A 88 1.39 7.95 0.75
C LEU A 88 2.83 7.60 0.37
N LEU A 89 3.18 7.68 -0.92
CA LEU A 89 4.54 7.49 -1.40
C LEU A 89 5.49 8.56 -0.85
N THR A 90 5.04 9.80 -0.70
CA THR A 90 5.83 10.85 -0.02
C THR A 90 6.09 10.49 1.43
N LEU A 91 5.03 10.11 2.18
CA LEU A 91 5.12 9.80 3.60
C LEU A 91 6.06 8.61 3.86
N VAL A 92 6.02 7.56 3.04
CA VAL A 92 6.92 6.40 3.17
C VAL A 92 8.31 6.70 2.60
N GLY A 93 8.39 7.51 1.55
CA GLY A 93 9.61 7.87 0.86
C GLY A 93 10.54 8.75 1.71
N ILE A 94 10.00 9.67 2.53
CA ILE A 94 10.80 10.57 3.39
C ILE A 94 11.73 9.80 4.35
N PRO A 95 11.24 8.92 5.26
CA PRO A 95 12.11 8.22 6.19
C PRO A 95 13.11 7.31 5.47
N ILE A 96 12.69 6.66 4.37
CA ILE A 96 13.56 5.84 3.54
C ILE A 96 14.68 6.69 2.91
N ALA A 97 14.32 7.82 2.30
CA ALA A 97 15.27 8.72 1.66
C ALA A 97 16.24 9.30 2.68
N ALA A 98 15.76 9.75 3.83
CA ALA A 98 16.59 10.30 4.89
C ALA A 98 17.62 9.28 5.39
N TRP A 99 17.20 8.02 5.62
CA TRP A 99 18.09 6.94 6.02
C TRP A 99 19.16 6.65 4.96
N TYR A 100 18.77 6.36 3.72
CA TYR A 100 19.73 6.02 2.67
C TYR A 100 20.62 7.18 2.25
N LEU A 101 20.15 8.42 2.35
CA LEU A 101 20.96 9.60 2.10
C LEU A 101 22.03 9.79 3.19
N ARG A 102 21.68 9.52 4.45
CA ARG A 102 22.62 9.54 5.59
C ARG A 102 23.72 8.49 5.43
N GLU A 103 23.34 7.29 5.02
CA GLU A 103 24.27 6.16 4.81
C GLU A 103 24.96 6.20 3.44
N SER A 104 24.67 7.19 2.59
CA SER A 104 25.18 7.24 1.22
C SER A 104 26.68 7.60 1.19
N PRO A 105 27.55 6.77 0.59
CA PRO A 105 28.95 7.14 0.37
C PRO A 105 29.10 8.29 -0.66
N CYS A 106 28.03 8.59 -1.41
CA CYS A 106 28.03 9.50 -2.54
C CYS A 106 27.00 10.63 -2.37
N ARG A 107 26.89 11.18 -1.16
CA ARG A 107 25.82 12.12 -0.75
C ARG A 107 25.56 13.27 -1.72
N ARG A 108 26.59 13.93 -2.28
CA ARG A 108 26.41 15.01 -3.28
C ARG A 108 25.74 14.52 -4.56
N ARG A 109 26.14 13.36 -5.06
CA ARG A 109 25.55 12.74 -6.27
C ARG A 109 24.14 12.24 -6.00
N ALA A 110 23.89 11.69 -4.82
CA ALA A 110 22.57 11.30 -4.36
C ALA A 110 21.62 12.51 -4.29
N LEU A 111 22.05 13.64 -3.71
CA LEU A 111 21.29 14.90 -3.70
C LEU A 111 21.03 15.42 -5.12
N ALA A 112 22.01 15.36 -6.01
CA ALA A 112 21.81 15.74 -7.41
C ALA A 112 20.80 14.82 -8.12
N GLY A 113 20.80 13.52 -7.81
CA GLY A 113 19.81 12.57 -8.30
C GLY A 113 18.41 12.85 -7.75
N LEU A 114 18.27 13.17 -6.46
CA LEU A 114 17.01 13.61 -5.86
C LEU A 114 16.50 14.90 -6.51
N GLY A 115 17.37 15.89 -6.73
CA GLY A 115 17.03 17.14 -7.40
C GLY A 115 16.57 16.91 -8.84
N ALA A 116 17.27 16.06 -9.60
CA ALA A 116 16.87 15.69 -10.96
C ALA A 116 15.52 14.93 -10.97
N GLY A 117 15.29 14.04 -10.01
CA GLY A 117 14.02 13.35 -9.82
C GLY A 117 12.87 14.30 -9.48
N ALA A 118 13.09 15.23 -8.53
CA ALA A 118 12.11 16.24 -8.16
C ALA A 118 11.75 17.14 -9.36
N ALA A 119 12.74 17.57 -10.14
CA ALA A 119 12.52 18.35 -11.35
C ALA A 119 11.71 17.57 -12.41
N ALA A 120 12.07 16.30 -12.67
CA ALA A 120 11.36 15.46 -13.63
C ALA A 120 9.91 15.18 -13.19
N GLY A 121 9.71 14.82 -11.92
CA GLY A 121 8.38 14.59 -11.36
C GLY A 121 7.53 15.87 -11.36
N ALA A 122 8.11 17.01 -10.99
CA ALA A 122 7.43 18.31 -11.04
C ALA A 122 7.05 18.66 -12.48
N ALA A 123 7.94 18.49 -13.46
CA ALA A 123 7.64 18.77 -14.86
C ALA A 123 6.46 17.94 -15.40
N MET A 124 6.32 16.68 -14.95
CA MET A 124 5.18 15.83 -15.31
C MET A 124 3.89 16.21 -14.58
N LEU A 125 3.96 16.63 -13.32
CA LEU A 125 2.80 16.95 -12.50
C LEU A 125 2.28 18.37 -12.72
N LEU A 126 3.17 19.33 -13.02
CA LEU A 126 2.85 20.75 -13.16
C LEU A 126 1.69 21.03 -14.11
N PRO A 127 1.61 20.46 -15.32
CA PRO A 127 0.50 20.72 -16.24
C PRO A 127 -0.88 20.34 -15.68
N PHE A 128 -0.94 19.37 -14.77
CA PHE A 128 -2.20 18.88 -14.18
C PHE A 128 -2.51 19.54 -12.84
N VAL A 129 -1.48 19.77 -12.01
CA VAL A 129 -1.63 20.37 -10.68
C VAL A 129 -1.81 21.89 -10.78
N TRP A 130 -1.19 22.54 -11.77
CA TRP A 130 -1.23 24.00 -11.90
C TRP A 130 -2.64 24.57 -12.11
N PRO A 131 -3.49 24.05 -13.03
CA PRO A 131 -4.86 24.53 -13.17
C PRO A 131 -5.67 24.36 -11.88
N MET A 132 -5.53 23.21 -11.21
CA MET A 132 -6.18 22.94 -9.93
C MET A 132 -5.73 23.92 -8.85
N ALA A 133 -4.41 24.14 -8.71
CA ALA A 133 -3.86 25.08 -7.74
C ALA A 133 -4.32 26.52 -8.03
N LYS A 134 -4.36 26.92 -9.30
CA LYS A 134 -4.85 28.23 -9.72
C LYS A 134 -6.32 28.43 -9.36
N ALA A 135 -7.17 27.43 -9.60
CA ALA A 135 -8.58 27.46 -9.23
C ALA A 135 -8.79 27.53 -7.71
N MET A 136 -8.02 26.74 -6.94
CA MET A 136 -8.01 26.79 -5.47
C MET A 136 -7.59 28.15 -4.91
N LEU A 137 -6.54 28.76 -5.47
CA LEU A 137 -6.09 30.09 -5.10
C LEU A 137 -7.06 31.20 -5.55
N GLY A 138 -7.82 30.95 -6.62
CA GLY A 138 -8.88 31.83 -7.12
C GLY A 138 -10.15 31.85 -6.28
N GLY A 139 -10.24 31.03 -5.23
CA GLY A 139 -11.38 30.99 -4.32
C GLY A 139 -12.57 30.17 -4.83
N GLU A 140 -12.37 29.31 -5.84
CA GLU A 140 -13.42 28.40 -6.29
C GLU A 140 -13.83 27.45 -5.15
N ALA A 141 -15.13 27.20 -5.03
CA ALA A 141 -15.67 26.30 -4.01
C ALA A 141 -15.44 24.85 -4.43
N PHE A 142 -14.59 24.13 -3.68
CA PHE A 142 -14.37 22.71 -3.88
C PHE A 142 -15.20 21.89 -2.90
N PHE A 143 -15.87 20.85 -3.41
CA PHE A 143 -16.53 19.89 -2.55
C PHE A 143 -15.48 19.01 -1.85
N VAL A 144 -15.28 19.26 -0.56
CA VAL A 144 -14.47 18.39 0.30
C VAL A 144 -15.37 17.28 0.80
N LYS A 145 -15.14 16.05 0.32
CA LYS A 145 -15.84 14.88 0.85
C LYS A 145 -15.61 14.77 2.36
N PRO A 146 -16.66 14.50 3.16
CA PRO A 146 -16.50 14.36 4.60
C PRO A 146 -15.55 13.21 4.94
N LEU A 147 -14.97 13.31 6.14
CA LEU A 147 -14.11 12.27 6.68
C LEU A 147 -14.93 10.99 6.84
N GLU A 148 -14.37 9.86 6.40
CA GLU A 148 -15.05 8.59 6.42
C GLU A 148 -14.26 7.62 7.28
N TYR A 149 -14.80 7.32 8.45
CA TYR A 149 -14.11 6.55 9.46
C TYR A 149 -14.12 5.06 9.12
N ARG A 150 -13.12 4.62 8.34
CA ARG A 150 -12.84 3.19 8.06
C ARG A 150 -11.47 2.79 8.64
N PRO A 151 -11.36 2.59 9.97
CA PRO A 151 -10.16 2.07 10.60
C PRO A 151 -10.00 0.58 10.32
N VAL A 152 -8.77 0.13 10.49
CA VAL A 152 -8.43 -1.29 10.45
C VAL A 152 -8.40 -1.86 11.86
N ASP A 153 -8.92 -3.06 12.03
CA ASP A 153 -8.87 -3.78 13.31
C ASP A 153 -7.62 -4.69 13.33
N PRO A 154 -6.61 -4.42 14.19
CA PRO A 154 -5.38 -5.20 14.26
C PRO A 154 -5.61 -6.65 14.71
N ALA A 155 -6.75 -6.99 15.34
CA ALA A 155 -7.08 -8.38 15.64
C ALA A 155 -7.14 -9.24 14.37
N PHE A 156 -7.50 -8.62 13.23
CA PHE A 156 -7.63 -9.28 11.94
C PHE A 156 -6.34 -9.29 11.10
N PHE A 157 -5.23 -8.75 11.60
CA PHE A 157 -3.93 -8.88 10.90
C PHE A 157 -3.49 -10.34 10.73
N ALA A 158 -3.92 -11.23 11.63
CA ALA A 158 -3.60 -12.66 11.58
C ALA A 158 -4.82 -13.56 11.29
N ILE A 159 -5.98 -12.98 10.98
CA ILE A 159 -7.20 -13.75 10.70
C ILE A 159 -7.49 -13.67 9.18
N PRO A 160 -7.45 -14.80 8.44
CA PRO A 160 -7.73 -14.81 7.01
C PRO A 160 -9.16 -14.34 6.70
N PRO A 161 -9.37 -13.52 5.65
CA PRO A 161 -10.71 -13.07 5.28
C PRO A 161 -11.58 -14.22 4.76
N PRO A 162 -12.92 -14.09 4.83
CA PRO A 162 -13.85 -15.08 4.28
C PRO A 162 -13.66 -15.33 2.78
N ALA A 163 -13.11 -14.37 2.04
CA ALA A 163 -12.79 -14.51 0.62
C ALA A 163 -11.54 -15.38 0.34
N SER A 164 -10.81 -15.81 1.37
CA SER A 164 -9.62 -16.66 1.20
C SER A 164 -10.02 -18.04 0.67
N THR A 165 -9.33 -18.50 -0.38
CA THR A 165 -9.65 -19.77 -1.08
C THR A 165 -9.66 -20.99 -0.14
N LEU A 166 -8.63 -21.12 0.71
CA LEU A 166 -8.45 -22.30 1.56
C LEU A 166 -8.97 -22.12 2.98
N LEU A 167 -8.97 -20.89 3.49
CA LEU A 167 -9.18 -20.60 4.91
C LEU A 167 -10.45 -19.79 5.17
N GLY A 168 -11.15 -19.32 4.13
CA GLY A 168 -12.26 -18.40 4.26
C GLY A 168 -13.40 -18.95 5.12
N GLY A 169 -13.85 -20.18 4.84
CA GLY A 169 -14.94 -20.81 5.59
C GLY A 169 -14.61 -21.12 7.05
N VAL A 170 -13.33 -21.22 7.42
CA VAL A 170 -12.91 -21.51 8.81
C VAL A 170 -13.08 -20.29 9.71
N PHE A 171 -12.89 -19.08 9.16
CA PHE A 171 -12.88 -17.83 9.91
C PHE A 171 -14.10 -16.94 9.64
N GLU A 172 -15.01 -17.38 8.77
CA GLU A 172 -16.21 -16.62 8.40
C GLU A 172 -17.06 -16.23 9.62
N ASP A 173 -17.27 -17.17 10.55
CA ASP A 173 -18.04 -16.91 11.77
C ASP A 173 -17.42 -15.82 12.64
N ILE A 174 -16.08 -15.76 12.70
CA ILE A 174 -15.37 -14.72 13.46
C ILE A 174 -15.60 -13.35 12.81
N TYR A 175 -15.51 -13.27 11.48
CA TYR A 175 -15.81 -12.05 10.73
C TYR A 175 -17.27 -11.64 10.92
N ARG A 176 -18.22 -12.56 10.79
CA ARG A 176 -19.64 -12.26 10.97
C ARG A 176 -19.96 -11.79 12.39
N ALA A 177 -19.37 -12.41 13.41
CA ALA A 177 -19.61 -12.07 14.81
C ALA A 177 -19.06 -10.68 15.20
N HIS A 178 -17.89 -10.30 14.68
CA HIS A 178 -17.18 -9.09 15.13
C HIS A 178 -17.17 -7.96 14.11
N ARG A 179 -17.56 -8.19 12.86
CA ARG A 179 -17.58 -7.17 11.79
C ARG A 179 -18.96 -7.01 11.16
N GLY A 180 -19.98 -7.70 11.66
CA GLY A 180 -21.38 -7.54 11.23
C GLY A 180 -21.56 -7.74 9.73
N SER A 181 -22.33 -6.90 9.05
CA SER A 181 -22.39 -6.86 7.58
C SER A 181 -21.30 -5.99 6.95
N GLU A 182 -20.53 -5.25 7.75
CA GLU A 182 -19.52 -4.31 7.28
C GLU A 182 -18.33 -5.01 6.58
N PHE A 183 -18.02 -6.27 6.95
CA PHE A 183 -16.96 -7.04 6.27
C PHE A 183 -17.24 -7.34 4.80
N GLN A 184 -18.49 -7.16 4.34
CA GLN A 184 -18.86 -7.36 2.95
C GLN A 184 -18.55 -6.14 2.07
N TYR A 185 -18.19 -5.00 2.66
CA TYR A 185 -17.80 -3.78 1.96
C TYR A 185 -16.27 -3.64 1.93
N ALA A 186 -15.75 -2.94 0.93
CA ALA A 186 -14.31 -2.76 0.81
C ALA A 186 -13.75 -1.81 1.86
N GLY A 187 -12.51 -2.06 2.27
CA GLY A 187 -11.76 -1.25 3.19
C GLY A 187 -11.57 -1.83 4.58
N PHE A 188 -11.87 -3.11 4.78
CA PHE A 188 -11.87 -3.75 6.08
C PHE A 188 -11.01 -5.02 6.13
N VAL A 189 -10.53 -5.52 5.00
CA VAL A 189 -9.65 -6.70 4.98
C VAL A 189 -8.19 -6.31 5.14
N CYS A 190 -7.60 -6.71 6.26
CA CYS A 190 -6.24 -6.33 6.64
C CYS A 190 -5.32 -7.50 6.98
N PHE A 191 -5.71 -8.72 6.58
CA PHE A 191 -4.91 -9.90 6.83
C PHE A 191 -3.51 -9.77 6.22
N MET A 192 -2.50 -9.94 7.06
CA MET A 192 -1.09 -9.76 6.73
C MET A 192 -0.38 -11.06 6.38
N GLY A 193 -1.04 -12.21 6.50
CA GLY A 193 -0.45 -13.52 6.28
C GLY A 193 0.43 -13.99 7.44
N TRP A 194 0.26 -15.24 7.84
CA TRP A 194 1.08 -15.92 8.82
C TRP A 194 2.53 -16.05 8.37
N ILE A 195 2.80 -16.38 7.09
CA ILE A 195 4.19 -16.52 6.62
C ILE A 195 4.92 -15.16 6.63
N PRO A 196 4.35 -14.07 6.09
CA PRO A 196 4.92 -12.73 6.24
C PRO A 196 5.11 -12.29 7.69
N LEU A 197 4.12 -12.51 8.57
CA LEU A 197 4.22 -12.15 9.99
C LEU A 197 5.34 -12.93 10.71
N LEU A 198 5.49 -14.22 10.43
CA LEU A 198 6.61 -15.03 10.94
C LEU A 198 7.97 -14.53 10.41
N ALA A 199 8.02 -14.09 9.15
CA ALA A 199 9.21 -13.49 8.58
C ALA A 199 9.56 -12.15 9.26
N VAL A 200 8.57 -11.30 9.55
CA VAL A 200 8.74 -10.07 10.35
C VAL A 200 9.27 -10.42 11.75
N ALA A 201 8.70 -11.42 12.43
CA ALA A 201 9.17 -11.88 13.74
C ALA A 201 10.63 -12.36 13.68
N ARG A 202 11.03 -13.10 12.63
CA ARG A 202 12.44 -13.49 12.40
C ARG A 202 13.35 -12.28 12.18
N VAL A 203 12.90 -11.24 11.49
CA VAL A 203 13.67 -10.00 11.31
C VAL A 203 13.86 -9.30 12.66
N ALA A 204 12.79 -9.17 13.44
CA ALA A 204 12.82 -8.57 14.78
C ALA A 204 13.74 -9.34 15.75
N ALA A 205 13.74 -10.67 15.69
CA ALA A 205 14.63 -11.54 16.45
C ALA A 205 16.09 -11.54 15.93
N GLY A 206 16.39 -10.83 14.83
CA GLY A 206 17.73 -10.73 14.26
C GLY A 206 18.18 -11.95 13.43
N LEU A 207 17.26 -12.87 13.12
CA LEU A 207 17.53 -14.16 12.47
C LEU A 207 17.49 -14.12 10.93
N GLY A 208 16.83 -13.13 10.32
CA GLY A 208 16.91 -12.86 8.87
C GLY A 208 18.15 -12.03 8.54
N LYS A 209 19.09 -12.49 7.70
CA LYS A 209 20.36 -11.75 7.51
C LYS A 209 20.80 -11.58 6.04
N ARG A 210 20.89 -10.30 5.63
CA ARG A 210 21.96 -9.72 4.77
C ARG A 210 22.01 -8.18 4.92
N ALA A 211 20.92 -7.53 5.35
CA ALA A 211 20.86 -6.12 5.71
C ALA A 211 21.43 -5.81 7.12
N GLY A 212 21.98 -4.60 7.31
CA GLY A 212 22.45 -4.09 8.60
C GLY A 212 21.32 -3.80 9.59
N ARG A 213 21.62 -3.74 10.90
CA ARG A 213 20.62 -3.52 11.97
C ARG A 213 19.76 -2.28 11.74
N GLY A 214 20.36 -1.19 11.27
CA GLY A 214 19.66 0.06 11.01
C GLY A 214 18.64 -0.02 9.88
N GLU A 215 18.98 -0.66 8.75
CA GLU A 215 18.05 -0.85 7.63
C GLU A 215 16.84 -1.71 8.04
N LYS A 216 17.06 -2.72 8.89
CA LYS A 216 15.95 -3.52 9.45
C LYS A 216 15.02 -2.68 10.32
N LEU A 217 15.58 -1.87 11.22
CA LEU A 217 14.81 -0.99 12.10
C LEU A 217 14.04 0.06 11.30
N LEU A 218 14.60 0.57 10.20
CA LEU A 218 13.88 1.44 9.27
C LEU A 218 12.63 0.74 8.73
N TRP A 219 12.78 -0.44 8.12
CA TRP A 219 11.64 -1.14 7.50
C TRP A 219 10.62 -1.64 8.52
N LEU A 220 11.07 -2.09 9.70
CA LEU A 220 10.19 -2.41 10.83
C LEU A 220 9.42 -1.17 11.30
N GLY A 221 10.11 -0.03 11.45
CA GLY A 221 9.48 1.23 11.85
C GLY A 221 8.46 1.73 10.83
N VAL A 222 8.76 1.60 9.53
CA VAL A 222 7.81 1.89 8.44
C VAL A 222 6.61 0.96 8.54
N PHE A 223 6.82 -0.36 8.61
CA PHE A 223 5.74 -1.33 8.70
C PHE A 223 4.83 -1.09 9.91
N LEU A 224 5.40 -1.00 11.11
CA LEU A 224 4.66 -0.79 12.35
C LEU A 224 3.97 0.58 12.37
N GLY A 225 4.68 1.63 11.95
CA GLY A 225 4.13 2.98 11.88
C GLY A 225 2.90 3.05 10.98
N PHE A 226 3.02 2.61 9.73
CA PHE A 226 1.89 2.65 8.80
C PHE A 226 0.76 1.69 9.18
N SER A 227 1.06 0.53 9.79
CA SER A 227 0.02 -0.35 10.35
C SER A 227 -0.76 0.33 11.47
N LEU A 228 -0.06 1.07 12.35
CA LEU A 228 -0.68 1.81 13.44
C LEU A 228 -1.51 3.00 12.94
N PHE A 229 -1.05 3.70 11.90
CA PHE A 229 -1.86 4.73 11.22
C PHE A 229 -3.10 4.13 10.54
N ALA A 230 -3.01 2.90 10.02
CA ALA A 230 -4.14 2.22 9.41
C ALA A 230 -5.25 1.88 10.42
N CYS A 231 -4.91 1.68 11.69
CA CYS A 231 -5.88 1.47 12.76
C CYS A 231 -6.77 2.70 13.05
N GLY A 232 -6.50 3.85 12.44
CA GLY A 232 -7.36 5.04 12.52
C GLY A 232 -7.23 5.81 13.83
N LYS A 233 -8.27 6.60 14.16
CA LYS A 233 -8.28 7.54 15.30
C LYS A 233 -8.29 6.83 16.64
N CYS A 234 -9.16 5.83 16.78
CA CYS A 234 -9.37 5.09 18.01
C CYS A 234 -9.06 3.62 17.78
N LEU A 235 -8.53 2.94 18.80
CA LEU A 235 -8.32 1.50 18.72
C LEU A 235 -9.65 0.78 18.52
N THR A 236 -9.77 0.04 17.42
CA THR A 236 -10.85 -0.95 17.24
C THR A 236 -10.24 -2.32 17.46
N PHE A 237 -10.82 -3.15 18.32
CA PHE A 237 -10.31 -4.51 18.56
C PHE A 237 -11.48 -5.48 18.67
N LEU A 238 -11.45 -6.53 17.84
CA LEU A 238 -12.54 -7.50 17.70
C LEU A 238 -13.91 -6.81 17.52
N GLY A 239 -13.95 -5.81 16.63
CA GLY A 239 -15.18 -5.06 16.34
C GLY A 239 -15.56 -3.98 17.36
N THR A 240 -14.95 -3.99 18.53
CA THR A 240 -15.25 -3.01 19.59
C THR A 240 -14.33 -1.80 19.46
N THR A 241 -14.90 -0.59 19.35
CA THR A 241 -14.13 0.66 19.31
C THR A 241 -13.91 1.22 20.72
N TYR A 242 -12.65 1.42 21.09
CA TYR A 242 -12.23 1.97 22.38
C TYR A 242 -11.90 3.46 22.22
N GLU A 243 -12.90 4.33 22.41
CA GLU A 243 -12.75 5.78 22.21
C GLU A 243 -11.73 6.44 23.15
N GLY A 244 -11.49 5.86 24.33
CA GLY A 244 -10.49 6.33 25.28
C GLY A 244 -9.04 6.09 24.85
N VAL A 245 -8.81 5.27 23.82
CA VAL A 245 -7.47 4.91 23.33
C VAL A 245 -7.25 5.58 21.97
N SER A 246 -6.70 6.79 22.01
CA SER A 246 -6.36 7.55 20.80
C SER A 246 -5.04 7.05 20.20
N LEU A 247 -5.05 6.82 18.88
CA LEU A 247 -3.93 6.36 18.08
C LEU A 247 -3.31 7.52 17.27
N PRO A 248 -2.13 7.36 16.65
CA PRO A 248 -1.42 8.45 15.96
C PRO A 248 -2.23 9.17 14.88
N GLN A 249 -3.11 8.46 14.17
CA GLN A 249 -3.99 9.09 13.17
C GLN A 249 -4.98 10.04 13.84
N GLY A 250 -5.38 9.76 15.08
CA GLY A 250 -6.27 10.61 15.86
C GLY A 250 -5.71 11.98 16.20
N TRP A 251 -4.39 12.07 16.40
CA TRP A 251 -3.68 13.33 16.67
C TRP A 251 -3.28 14.09 15.41
N THR A 252 -3.21 13.40 14.27
CA THR A 252 -2.66 13.96 13.02
C THR A 252 -3.72 14.26 11.96
N GLN A 253 -4.92 13.68 12.05
CA GLN A 253 -6.00 13.83 11.05
C GLN A 253 -6.44 15.28 10.79
N GLU A 254 -6.21 16.20 11.73
CA GLU A 254 -6.52 17.61 11.57
C GLU A 254 -5.43 18.37 10.79
N PHE A 255 -4.22 17.80 10.68
CA PHE A 255 -3.12 18.37 9.93
C PHE A 255 -3.34 18.18 8.43
N GLY A 256 -3.19 19.26 7.65
CA GLY A 256 -3.63 19.36 6.25
C GLY A 256 -3.42 18.13 5.36
N PRO A 257 -2.18 17.61 5.20
CA PRO A 257 -1.91 16.41 4.42
C PRO A 257 -2.68 15.16 4.87
N PHE A 258 -2.82 14.94 6.19
CA PHE A 258 -3.52 13.79 6.74
C PHE A 258 -5.04 13.95 6.66
N ARG A 259 -5.55 15.19 6.71
CA ARG A 259 -6.98 15.49 6.51
C ARG A 259 -7.48 15.04 5.15
N VAL A 260 -6.62 15.13 4.13
CA VAL A 260 -6.90 14.67 2.77
C VAL A 260 -6.91 13.14 2.66
N LEU A 261 -6.14 12.44 3.52
CA LEU A 261 -6.17 10.99 3.67
C LEU A 261 -7.32 10.56 4.59
N ARG A 262 -8.55 10.84 4.14
CA ARG A 262 -9.78 10.67 4.91
C ARG A 262 -10.13 9.23 5.32
N ILE A 263 -9.50 8.22 4.69
CA ILE A 263 -9.74 6.79 4.95
C ILE A 263 -8.45 6.18 5.47
N ALA A 264 -8.48 5.71 6.73
CA ALA A 264 -7.30 5.20 7.43
C ALA A 264 -6.76 3.89 6.82
N ASN A 265 -7.60 2.99 6.32
CA ASN A 265 -7.15 1.73 5.72
C ASN A 265 -6.10 1.89 4.59
N ARG A 266 -6.03 3.05 3.94
CA ARG A 266 -5.10 3.32 2.84
C ARG A 266 -3.65 3.32 3.29
N TYR A 267 -3.39 3.54 4.58
CA TYR A 267 -2.06 3.36 5.17
C TYR A 267 -1.57 1.90 5.12
N LEU A 268 -2.46 0.92 4.89
CA LEU A 268 -2.05 -0.46 4.63
C LEU A 268 -1.28 -0.61 3.30
N ILE A 269 -1.44 0.30 2.34
CA ILE A 269 -0.70 0.22 1.06
C ILE A 269 0.81 0.32 1.31
N PRO A 270 1.35 1.39 1.92
CA PRO A 270 2.77 1.43 2.27
C PRO A 270 3.15 0.39 3.34
N ALA A 271 2.25 0.02 4.27
CA ALA A 271 2.53 -1.04 5.24
C ALA A 271 2.77 -2.40 4.56
N SER A 272 1.94 -2.76 3.57
CA SER A 272 2.06 -4.02 2.82
C SER A 272 3.33 -4.08 1.99
N LEU A 273 3.80 -2.95 1.46
CA LEU A 273 5.08 -2.88 0.76
C LEU A 273 6.25 -3.10 1.72
N ALA A 274 6.20 -2.50 2.91
CA ALA A 274 7.20 -2.74 3.95
C ALA A 274 7.16 -4.19 4.46
N LEU A 275 5.96 -4.76 4.64
CA LEU A 275 5.75 -6.18 4.96
C LEU A 275 6.37 -7.09 3.90
N ALA A 276 6.19 -6.79 2.61
CA ALA A 276 6.83 -7.54 1.53
C ALA A 276 8.36 -7.50 1.62
N VAL A 277 8.96 -6.32 1.85
CA VAL A 277 10.40 -6.18 2.03
C VAL A 277 10.89 -6.95 3.26
N LEU A 278 10.18 -6.85 4.39
CA LEU A 278 10.51 -7.58 5.62
C LEU A 278 10.34 -9.09 5.45
N THR A 279 9.37 -9.53 4.63
CA THR A 279 9.20 -10.93 4.28
C THR A 279 10.44 -11.45 3.57
N ALA A 280 10.92 -10.75 2.54
CA ALA A 280 12.18 -11.13 1.91
C ALA A 280 13.35 -11.16 2.91
N GLN A 281 13.51 -10.14 3.74
CA GLN A 281 14.58 -10.10 4.75
C GLN A 281 14.52 -11.25 5.76
N GLY A 282 13.32 -11.68 6.16
CA GLY A 282 13.09 -12.76 7.12
C GLY A 282 13.29 -14.16 6.55
N LEU A 283 12.94 -14.36 5.28
CA LEU A 283 13.06 -15.64 4.58
C LEU A 283 14.49 -15.93 4.08
N VAL A 284 15.34 -14.91 4.01
CA VAL A 284 16.74 -15.06 3.63
C VAL A 284 17.51 -15.94 4.59
N ARG A 285 18.40 -16.78 4.03
CA ARG A 285 19.19 -17.80 4.72
C ARG A 285 18.38 -18.94 5.35
N LEU A 286 17.11 -19.10 4.98
CA LEU A 286 16.48 -20.40 5.20
C LEU A 286 17.24 -21.44 4.36
N PRO A 287 17.68 -22.57 4.94
CA PRO A 287 18.44 -23.61 4.24
C PRO A 287 17.52 -24.44 3.34
N LEU A 288 16.71 -23.77 2.52
CA LEU A 288 15.79 -24.41 1.58
C LEU A 288 16.53 -24.65 0.27
N ARG A 289 16.44 -25.87 -0.24
CA ARG A 289 16.79 -26.15 -1.65
C ARG A 289 15.79 -25.43 -2.55
N ALA A 290 16.13 -25.23 -3.82
CA ALA A 290 15.26 -24.61 -4.82
C ALA A 290 13.78 -25.07 -4.76
N PRO A 291 13.44 -26.38 -4.72
CA PRO A 291 12.04 -26.81 -4.63
C PRO A 291 11.36 -26.34 -3.34
N GLY A 292 12.05 -26.33 -2.20
CA GLY A 292 11.50 -25.85 -0.93
C GLY A 292 11.25 -24.34 -0.93
N ALA A 293 12.11 -23.58 -1.61
CA ALA A 293 11.95 -22.14 -1.74
C ALA A 293 10.73 -21.78 -2.62
N TRP A 294 10.53 -22.51 -3.72
CA TRP A 294 9.34 -22.37 -4.56
C TRP A 294 8.07 -22.85 -3.86
N ALA A 295 8.14 -23.94 -3.08
CA ALA A 295 7.03 -24.38 -2.25
C ALA A 295 6.63 -23.31 -1.22
N LEU A 296 7.60 -22.66 -0.58
CA LEU A 296 7.33 -21.54 0.33
C LEU A 296 6.68 -20.36 -0.38
N ALA A 297 7.16 -19.98 -1.57
CA ALA A 297 6.53 -18.95 -2.38
C ALA A 297 5.08 -19.32 -2.77
N ALA A 298 4.84 -20.59 -3.12
CA ALA A 298 3.50 -21.09 -3.40
C ALA A 298 2.61 -21.03 -2.16
N LEU A 299 3.10 -21.38 -0.97
CA LEU A 299 2.35 -21.25 0.28
C LEU A 299 1.97 -19.80 0.58
N VAL A 300 2.89 -18.85 0.36
CA VAL A 300 2.59 -17.41 0.48
C VAL A 300 1.49 -17.00 -0.51
N ALA A 301 1.55 -17.48 -1.76
CA ALA A 301 0.51 -17.18 -2.73
C ALA A 301 -0.85 -17.77 -2.35
N LEU A 302 -0.87 -19.03 -1.88
CA LEU A 302 -2.09 -19.72 -1.46
C LEU A 302 -2.76 -19.05 -0.26
N GLU A 303 -1.97 -18.52 0.67
CA GLU A 303 -2.47 -17.79 1.84
C GLU A 303 -3.26 -16.53 1.47
N PHE A 304 -2.90 -15.87 0.38
CA PHE A 304 -3.55 -14.65 -0.11
C PHE A 304 -4.47 -14.87 -1.33
N LEU A 305 -4.69 -16.12 -1.72
CA LEU A 305 -5.44 -16.42 -2.94
C LEU A 305 -6.95 -16.23 -2.71
N TRP A 306 -7.61 -15.45 -3.57
CA TRP A 306 -9.07 -15.29 -3.60
C TRP A 306 -9.63 -15.91 -4.88
N VAL A 307 -9.94 -17.20 -4.84
CA VAL A 307 -10.52 -17.97 -5.94
C VAL A 307 -11.74 -18.76 -5.42
N PRO A 308 -12.93 -18.59 -6.01
CA PRO A 308 -13.25 -17.64 -7.08
C PRO A 308 -13.14 -16.19 -6.61
N PHE A 309 -12.66 -15.31 -7.49
CA PHE A 309 -12.61 -13.88 -7.18
C PHE A 309 -14.03 -13.32 -7.14
N PRO A 310 -14.42 -12.58 -6.08
CA PRO A 310 -15.78 -12.07 -5.95
C PRO A 310 -16.11 -11.09 -7.09
N THR A 311 -17.28 -11.25 -7.69
CA THR A 311 -17.83 -10.32 -8.69
C THR A 311 -19.04 -9.61 -8.11
N ALA A 312 -19.10 -8.29 -8.23
CA ALA A 312 -20.29 -7.53 -7.87
C ALA A 312 -21.31 -7.57 -9.01
N ALA A 313 -22.56 -7.91 -8.70
CA ALA A 313 -23.65 -7.76 -9.66
C ALA A 313 -23.95 -6.27 -9.83
N LEU A 314 -23.91 -5.78 -11.07
CA LEU A 314 -24.26 -4.40 -11.37
C LEU A 314 -25.79 -4.26 -11.26
N VAL A 315 -26.28 -3.61 -10.19
CA VAL A 315 -27.70 -3.29 -10.05
C VAL A 315 -27.93 -1.91 -10.68
N PRO A 316 -28.57 -1.81 -11.86
CA PRO A 316 -28.78 -0.51 -12.49
C PRO A 316 -29.69 0.35 -11.62
N HIS A 317 -29.35 1.64 -11.51
CA HIS A 317 -30.16 2.59 -10.76
C HIS A 317 -31.60 2.59 -11.33
N PRO A 318 -32.66 2.64 -10.48
CA PRO A 318 -34.05 2.58 -10.95
C PRO A 318 -34.38 3.60 -12.06
N TYR A 319 -33.74 4.77 -12.01
CA TYR A 319 -33.86 5.82 -13.03
C TYR A 319 -33.49 5.34 -14.45
N MET A 320 -32.58 4.37 -14.60
CA MET A 320 -32.27 3.79 -15.92
C MET A 320 -33.50 3.14 -16.58
N ARG A 321 -34.45 2.64 -15.78
CA ARG A 321 -35.73 2.11 -16.30
C ARG A 321 -36.68 3.21 -16.75
N GLU A 322 -36.63 4.38 -16.11
CA GLU A 322 -37.39 5.55 -16.55
C GLU A 322 -36.81 6.12 -17.84
N LEU A 323 -35.49 6.24 -17.91
CA LEU A 323 -34.77 6.72 -19.08
C LEU A 323 -34.97 5.82 -20.30
N ALA A 324 -35.01 4.49 -20.11
CA ALA A 324 -35.32 3.54 -21.19
C ALA A 324 -36.73 3.69 -21.77
N ARG A 325 -37.64 4.39 -21.09
CA ARG A 325 -39.00 4.69 -21.56
C ARG A 325 -39.13 6.06 -22.21
N ASP A 326 -38.08 6.90 -22.15
CA ASP A 326 -38.09 8.21 -22.79
C ASP A 326 -38.05 8.02 -24.32
N PRO A 327 -39.07 8.48 -25.08
CA PRO A 327 -39.10 8.33 -26.53
C PRO A 327 -38.11 9.25 -27.27
N ARG A 328 -37.44 10.17 -26.57
CA ARG A 328 -36.45 11.08 -27.16
C ARG A 328 -35.14 10.34 -27.44
N ALA A 329 -34.69 10.37 -28.69
CA ALA A 329 -33.36 9.87 -29.04
C ALA A 329 -32.27 10.81 -28.48
N GLY A 330 -31.29 10.26 -27.76
CA GLY A 330 -30.19 11.01 -27.18
C GLY A 330 -29.10 10.12 -26.60
N VAL A 331 -27.98 10.74 -26.20
CA VAL A 331 -26.89 10.05 -25.50
C VAL A 331 -27.13 10.14 -24.00
N VAL A 332 -27.12 8.99 -23.32
CA VAL A 332 -27.13 8.93 -21.86
C VAL A 332 -25.71 9.16 -21.36
N LEU A 333 -25.49 10.28 -20.68
CA LEU A 333 -24.26 10.54 -19.95
C LEU A 333 -24.50 10.21 -18.47
N GLU A 334 -23.85 9.15 -17.97
CA GLU A 334 -23.67 8.99 -16.53
C GLU A 334 -22.70 10.09 -16.07
N LEU A 335 -23.23 11.07 -15.33
CA LEU A 335 -22.46 12.11 -14.63
C LEU A 335 -22.20 11.66 -13.18
#